data_AF-A0A6J3LZM0-F1
#
_entry.id   AF-A0A6J3LZM0-F1
#
_cell.length_a   1.000
_cell.length_b   1.000
_cell.length_c   1.000
_cell.angle_alpha   90.00
_cell.angle_beta   90.00
_cell.angle_gamma   90.00
#
_symmetry.space_group_name_H-M   'P 1'
#
loop_
_entity.id
_entity.type
_entity.pdbx_description
1 polymer ?
#
loop_
_entity_poly.entity_id
_entity_poly.type
_entity_poly.pdbx_seq_one_letter_code
_entity_poly.pdbx_strand_id
1 'polypeptide(L)'
;MHQCQQCQRSFRQLSSLRQHESSKGHRSSASASAVVVHSIAGPMTTTPAEPNTTVAARYHGIPASQIKPVFKAACASRHAGPDVADIIKATQTTLPPAIVSAILDGALRLLPVDASAEGKKVRREEQQARARRAQHAEDEFVAAIRRFQPAMLDEAQQRRRAASVATPDVLFPEPTEFAGETCRWVEYKDMFGFKANPFVQAKIREQCRRYASLFGPGMIVYRLGFETGLLGGIEGVHVAREREVCLWIGRQRCI
;
A
#
# COMPACT_ATOMS: atom_id res chain seq x y z
N MET A 1 3.97 -35.23 5.23
CA MET A 1 4.81 -34.11 5.71
C MET A 1 6.26 -34.54 5.70
N HIS A 2 7.18 -33.67 5.32
CA HIS A 2 8.62 -33.97 5.25
C HIS A 2 9.37 -33.13 6.30
N GLN A 3 10.34 -33.70 7.00
CA GLN A 3 11.00 -33.03 8.12
C GLN A 3 12.51 -32.95 7.90
N CYS A 4 13.10 -31.78 8.15
CA CYS A 4 14.55 -31.61 8.10
C CYS A 4 15.20 -32.23 9.33
N GLN A 5 16.14 -33.16 9.14
CA GLN A 5 16.79 -33.83 10.26
C GLN A 5 17.69 -32.90 11.10
N GLN A 6 18.17 -31.79 10.52
CA GLN A 6 19.09 -30.87 11.21
C GLN A 6 18.38 -29.86 12.11
N CYS A 7 17.15 -29.45 11.78
CA CYS A 7 16.42 -28.42 12.55
C CYS A 7 14.97 -28.79 12.91
N GLN A 8 14.55 -30.02 12.60
CA GLN A 8 13.22 -30.57 12.91
C GLN A 8 12.03 -29.79 12.31
N ARG A 9 12.27 -28.88 11.35
CA ARG A 9 11.21 -28.14 10.65
C ARG A 9 10.43 -29.05 9.69
N SER A 10 9.11 -28.90 9.71
CA SER A 10 8.18 -29.66 8.86
C SER A 10 7.78 -28.88 7.62
N PHE A 11 7.73 -29.57 6.49
CA PHE A 11 7.44 -29.05 5.17
C PHE A 11 6.30 -29.84 4.52
N ARG A 12 5.43 -29.12 3.80
CA ARG A 12 4.31 -29.74 3.07
C ARG A 12 4.74 -30.41 1.77
N GLN A 13 5.85 -29.98 1.17
CA GLN A 13 6.37 -30.50 -0.10
C GLN A 13 7.84 -30.91 0.00
N LEU A 14 8.24 -31.98 -0.69
CA LEU A 14 9.61 -32.51 -0.69
C LEU A 14 10.61 -31.54 -1.34
N SER A 15 10.17 -30.76 -2.33
CA SER A 15 10.98 -29.70 -2.96
C SER A 15 11.38 -28.61 -1.96
N SER A 16 10.47 -28.23 -1.06
CA SER A 16 10.74 -27.26 0.01
C SER A 16 11.77 -27.78 1.01
N LEU A 17 11.73 -29.08 1.34
CA LEU A 17 12.74 -29.71 2.18
C LEU A 17 14.13 -29.66 1.51
N ARG A 18 14.23 -30.06 0.24
CA ARG A 18 15.51 -30.08 -0.51
C ARG A 18 16.10 -28.68 -0.69
N GLN A 19 15.26 -27.66 -0.88
CA GLN A 19 15.73 -26.28 -0.97
C GLN A 19 16.19 -25.73 0.38
N HIS A 20 15.53 -26.15 1.47
CA HIS A 20 15.95 -25.82 2.83
C HIS A 20 17.32 -26.44 3.15
N GLU A 21 17.50 -27.73 2.87
CA GLU A 21 18.76 -28.47 3.12
C GLU A 21 19.93 -27.98 2.26
N SER A 22 19.66 -27.41 1.08
CA SER A 22 20.68 -26.83 0.21
C SER A 22 21.04 -25.37 0.54
N SER A 23 20.31 -24.73 1.45
CA SER A 23 20.62 -23.37 1.90
C SER A 23 21.59 -23.38 3.09
N LYS A 24 22.63 -22.52 3.10
CA LYS A 24 23.66 -22.41 4.17
C LYS A 24 23.12 -21.83 5.50
N GLY A 25 21.85 -22.05 5.82
CA GLY A 25 21.11 -21.38 6.91
C GLY A 25 21.17 -22.06 8.27
N HIS A 26 21.92 -23.14 8.45
CA HIS A 26 22.05 -23.81 9.75
C HIS A 26 23.09 -23.10 10.62
N ARG A 27 22.69 -21.99 11.25
CA ARG A 27 23.41 -21.43 12.40
C ARG A 27 22.78 -21.96 13.68
N SER A 28 23.63 -22.61 14.46
CA SER A 28 23.41 -23.23 15.76
C SER A 28 22.80 -22.26 16.78
N SER A 29 21.87 -22.81 17.56
CA SER A 29 21.29 -22.25 18.77
C SER A 29 22.33 -22.06 19.87
N ALA A 30 22.38 -20.88 20.47
CA ALA A 30 22.89 -20.68 21.82
C ALA A 30 21.99 -19.67 22.57
N SER A 31 21.85 -19.94 23.86
CA SER A 31 20.79 -19.55 24.80
C SER A 31 21.03 -18.20 25.51
N ALA A 32 20.05 -17.82 26.35
CA ALA A 32 20.06 -16.83 27.44
C ALA A 32 19.81 -15.35 27.05
N SER A 33 19.10 -14.51 27.80
CA SER A 33 18.26 -14.64 29.00
C SER A 33 17.43 -13.36 29.17
N ALA A 34 16.34 -13.46 29.92
CA ALA A 34 15.42 -12.38 30.26
C ALA A 34 16.01 -11.37 31.27
N VAL A 35 15.58 -10.10 31.20
CA VAL A 35 15.63 -9.15 32.32
C VAL A 35 14.31 -8.40 32.42
N VAL A 36 13.71 -8.52 33.59
CA VAL A 36 12.52 -7.82 34.12
C VAL A 36 12.96 -6.54 34.80
N VAL A 37 12.29 -5.39 34.59
CA VAL A 37 12.24 -4.29 35.59
C VAL A 37 10.88 -3.59 35.55
N HIS A 38 10.46 -3.16 36.75
CA HIS A 38 9.14 -2.83 37.27
C HIS A 38 8.37 -1.61 36.73
N SER A 39 7.05 -1.74 36.89
CA SER A 39 6.04 -0.67 36.98
C SER A 39 6.21 0.22 38.22
N ILE A 40 5.85 1.50 38.09
CA ILE A 40 5.28 2.30 39.19
C ILE A 40 4.07 3.06 38.62
N ALA A 41 2.91 2.85 39.23
CA ALA A 41 1.67 3.58 39.01
C ALA A 41 1.51 4.68 40.06
N GLY A 42 0.84 5.77 39.70
CA GLY A 42 0.38 6.81 40.61
C GLY A 42 -0.57 7.79 39.90
N PRO A 43 -1.82 8.00 40.37
CA PRO A 43 -2.89 8.62 39.59
C PRO A 43 -3.06 10.11 39.90
N MET A 44 -3.46 10.91 38.91
CA MET A 44 -4.23 12.13 39.18
C MET A 44 -5.28 12.37 38.09
N THR A 45 -6.51 12.43 38.56
CA THR A 45 -7.76 12.76 37.89
C THR A 45 -7.80 14.25 37.57
N THR A 46 -7.93 14.60 36.29
CA THR A 46 -8.52 15.88 35.87
C THR A 46 -9.42 15.64 34.65
N THR A 47 -10.68 15.99 34.84
CA THR A 47 -11.86 15.94 33.96
C THR A 47 -11.61 16.64 32.60
N PRO A 48 -12.28 16.22 31.51
CA PRO A 48 -11.81 16.45 30.15
C PRO A 48 -12.15 17.87 29.66
N ALA A 49 -11.11 18.63 29.30
CA ALA A 49 -11.28 19.75 28.39
C ALA A 49 -11.56 19.19 26.99
N GLU A 50 -12.67 19.63 26.39
CA GLU A 50 -13.04 19.32 25.02
C GLU A 50 -11.87 19.60 24.07
N PRO A 51 -11.50 18.67 23.18
CA PRO A 51 -10.48 18.93 22.18
C PRO A 51 -11.05 19.92 21.17
N ASN A 52 -10.69 21.19 21.42
CA ASN A 52 -10.57 22.27 20.46
C ASN A 52 -10.26 21.71 19.07
N THR A 53 -11.05 22.09 18.07
CA THR A 53 -11.04 21.55 16.70
C THR A 53 -9.66 21.74 16.05
N THR A 54 -8.76 20.79 16.31
CA THR A 54 -7.43 20.77 15.73
C THR A 54 -7.60 20.55 14.24
N VAL A 55 -7.12 21.51 13.44
CA VAL A 55 -6.91 21.33 12.00
C VAL A 55 -6.26 19.97 11.82
N ALA A 56 -7.01 18.99 11.29
CA ALA A 56 -6.54 17.62 11.19
C ALA A 56 -5.20 17.64 10.46
N ALA A 57 -4.12 17.25 11.17
CA ALA A 57 -2.77 17.31 10.65
C ALA A 57 -2.71 16.61 9.28
N ARG A 58 -2.12 17.28 8.29
CA ARG A 58 -1.98 16.75 6.94
C ARG A 58 -1.26 15.40 7.01
N TYR A 59 -1.81 14.38 6.36
CA TYR A 59 -1.21 13.06 6.32
C TYR A 59 0.04 13.06 5.43
N HIS A 60 1.22 12.82 6.01
CA HIS A 60 2.52 12.83 5.30
C HIS A 60 3.08 11.43 4.98
N GLY A 61 2.25 10.40 5.13
CA GLY A 61 2.67 9.01 4.97
C GLY A 61 3.24 8.39 6.24
N ILE A 62 3.53 7.10 6.15
CA ILE A 62 4.06 6.28 7.23
C ILE A 62 5.58 6.18 7.08
N PRO A 63 6.38 6.40 8.13
CA PRO A 63 7.83 6.35 8.02
C PRO A 63 8.32 4.93 7.73
N ALA A 64 9.43 4.84 6.98
CA ALA A 64 10.04 3.57 6.60
C ALA A 64 10.43 2.71 7.82
N SER A 65 10.69 3.30 8.98
CA SER A 65 10.99 2.61 10.23
C SER A 65 9.84 1.72 10.73
N GLN A 66 8.59 2.05 10.39
CA GLN A 66 7.42 1.23 10.73
C GLN A 66 7.13 0.17 9.65
N ILE A 67 7.45 0.46 8.39
CA ILE A 67 7.13 -0.42 7.24
C ILE A 67 8.18 -1.53 7.07
N LYS A 68 9.48 -1.17 7.15
CA LYS A 68 10.59 -2.09 6.87
C LYS A 68 10.59 -3.35 7.76
N PRO A 69 10.34 -3.27 9.08
CA PRO A 69 10.26 -4.47 9.92
C PRO A 69 9.13 -5.42 9.49
N VAL A 70 7.96 -4.87 9.17
CA VAL A 70 6.79 -5.63 8.69
C VAL A 70 7.09 -6.32 7.36
N PHE A 71 7.64 -5.59 6.40
CA PHE A 71 8.01 -6.16 5.11
C PHE A 71 9.12 -7.23 5.24
N LYS A 72 10.11 -7.01 6.10
CA LYS A 72 11.18 -7.99 6.37
C LYS A 72 10.62 -9.27 7.00
N ALA A 73 9.72 -9.15 7.98
CA ALA A 73 9.07 -10.29 8.59
C ALA A 73 8.24 -11.07 7.57
N ALA A 74 7.41 -10.38 6.77
CA ALA A 74 6.64 -10.99 5.70
C ALA A 74 7.53 -11.71 4.68
N CYS A 75 8.67 -11.11 4.30
CA CYS A 75 9.64 -11.76 3.42
C CYS A 75 10.30 -12.99 4.05
N ALA A 76 10.57 -12.98 5.35
CA ALA A 76 11.17 -14.10 6.06
C ALA A 76 10.20 -15.29 6.21
N SER A 77 8.91 -15.01 6.38
CA SER A 77 7.90 -16.04 6.62
C SER A 77 7.11 -16.46 5.37
N ARG A 78 7.16 -15.73 4.24
CA ARG A 78 6.34 -15.97 3.03
C ARG A 78 6.24 -17.42 2.55
N HIS A 79 7.28 -18.24 2.76
CA HIS A 79 7.27 -19.66 2.35
C HIS A 79 6.42 -20.56 3.25
N ALA A 80 6.09 -20.10 4.47
CA ALA A 80 5.21 -20.80 5.41
C ALA A 80 3.72 -20.48 5.19
N GLY A 81 3.39 -19.58 4.27
CA GLY A 81 2.02 -19.10 4.06
C GLY A 81 1.46 -18.32 5.26
N PRO A 82 2.17 -17.28 5.76
CA PRO A 82 1.74 -16.52 6.92
C PRO A 82 0.48 -15.72 6.60
N ASP A 83 -0.36 -15.51 7.60
CA ASP A 83 -1.47 -14.55 7.50
C ASP A 83 -1.12 -13.19 8.12
N VAL A 84 -2.07 -12.26 8.12
CA VAL A 84 -1.89 -10.92 8.67
C VAL A 84 -1.63 -10.96 10.19
N ALA A 85 -2.30 -11.85 10.92
CA ALA A 85 -2.17 -11.97 12.36
C ALA A 85 -0.78 -12.50 12.74
N ASP A 86 -0.24 -13.44 11.97
CA ASP A 86 1.14 -13.93 12.13
C ASP A 86 2.15 -12.79 12.02
N ILE A 87 2.00 -11.92 11.01
CA ILE A 87 2.91 -10.79 10.80
C ILE A 87 2.77 -9.76 11.93
N ILE A 88 1.54 -9.44 12.35
CA ILE A 88 1.31 -8.51 13.47
C ILE A 88 1.94 -9.06 14.74
N LYS A 89 1.72 -10.34 15.07
CA LYS A 89 2.28 -11.00 16.24
C LYS A 89 3.81 -11.00 16.20
N ALA A 90 4.41 -11.32 15.06
CA ALA A 90 5.86 -11.41 14.92
C ALA A 90 6.57 -10.04 15.00
N THR A 91 5.88 -8.95 14.64
CA THR A 91 6.49 -7.62 14.55
C THR A 91 6.02 -6.65 15.62
N GLN A 92 4.95 -6.99 16.34
CA GLN A 92 4.27 -6.11 17.29
C GLN A 92 3.94 -4.73 16.68
N THR A 93 3.69 -4.71 15.37
CA THR A 93 3.45 -3.47 14.64
C THR A 93 2.13 -2.83 15.07
N THR A 94 2.10 -1.50 15.10
CA THR A 94 0.88 -0.71 15.29
C THR A 94 0.21 -0.35 13.95
N LEU A 95 0.72 -0.84 12.83
CA LEU A 95 0.12 -0.60 11.53
C LEU A 95 -1.28 -1.24 11.43
N PRO A 96 -2.25 -0.56 10.80
CA PRO A 96 -3.56 -1.14 10.53
C PRO A 96 -3.47 -2.49 9.79
N PRO A 97 -4.33 -3.47 10.11
CA PRO A 97 -4.31 -4.79 9.47
C PRO A 97 -4.37 -4.74 7.93
N ALA A 98 -5.12 -3.78 7.36
CA ALA A 98 -5.20 -3.59 5.91
C ALA A 98 -3.84 -3.19 5.29
N ILE A 99 -3.04 -2.38 6.00
CA ILE A 99 -1.70 -2.00 5.54
C ILE A 99 -0.74 -3.20 5.67
N VAL A 100 -0.82 -3.95 6.77
CA VAL A 100 -0.03 -5.18 6.96
C VAL A 100 -0.36 -6.19 5.85
N SER A 101 -1.65 -6.38 5.53
CA SER A 101 -2.11 -7.21 4.41
C SER A 101 -1.51 -6.75 3.08
N ALA A 102 -1.53 -5.45 2.78
CA ALA A 102 -0.94 -4.92 1.55
C ALA A 102 0.59 -5.10 1.47
N ILE A 103 1.30 -5.00 2.61
CA ILE A 103 2.74 -5.25 2.70
C ILE A 103 3.04 -6.74 2.50
N LEU A 104 2.25 -7.62 3.13
CA LEU A 104 2.35 -9.08 2.98
C LEU A 104 2.11 -9.50 1.52
N ASP A 105 1.06 -8.98 0.88
CA ASP A 105 0.80 -9.13 -0.55
C ASP A 105 2.02 -8.78 -1.40
N GLY A 106 2.71 -7.69 -1.07
CA GLY A 106 3.93 -7.26 -1.74
C GLY A 106 5.07 -8.26 -1.57
N ALA A 107 5.22 -8.85 -0.38
CA ALA A 107 6.24 -9.86 -0.10
C ALA A 107 5.94 -11.20 -0.79
N LEU A 108 4.67 -11.60 -0.87
CA LEU A 108 4.22 -12.83 -1.54
C LEU A 108 4.49 -12.78 -3.05
N ARG A 109 4.49 -11.61 -3.67
CA ARG A 109 4.89 -11.43 -5.09
C ARG A 109 6.34 -11.77 -5.39
N LEU A 110 7.19 -11.89 -4.36
CA LEU A 110 8.58 -12.30 -4.52
C LEU A 110 8.76 -13.83 -4.56
N LEU A 111 7.68 -14.59 -4.35
CA LEU A 111 7.71 -16.04 -4.52
C LEU A 111 7.79 -16.42 -6.01
N PRO A 112 8.45 -17.54 -6.35
CA PRO A 112 8.40 -18.09 -7.69
C PRO A 112 6.94 -18.33 -8.13
N VAL A 113 6.67 -18.02 -9.39
CA VAL A 113 5.35 -18.19 -9.99
C VAL A 113 5.13 -19.68 -10.29
N ASP A 114 4.06 -20.28 -9.76
CA ASP A 114 3.68 -21.66 -10.09
C ASP A 114 3.25 -21.75 -11.57
N ALA A 115 4.13 -22.28 -12.43
CA ALA A 115 3.89 -22.35 -13.87
C ALA A 115 2.89 -23.45 -14.29
N SER A 116 2.40 -24.27 -13.35
CA SER A 116 1.39 -25.31 -13.62
C SER A 116 0.09 -24.70 -14.17
N ALA A 117 -0.71 -25.51 -14.87
CA ALA A 117 -2.01 -25.08 -15.38
C ALA A 117 -2.94 -24.64 -14.24
N GLU A 118 -2.93 -25.37 -13.13
CA GLU A 118 -3.71 -25.05 -11.93
C GLU A 118 -3.23 -23.74 -11.29
N GLY A 119 -1.92 -23.58 -11.08
CA GLY A 119 -1.34 -22.35 -10.55
C GLY A 119 -1.62 -21.13 -11.43
N LYS A 120 -1.64 -21.30 -12.75
CA LYS A 120 -2.05 -20.25 -13.70
C LYS A 120 -3.54 -19.90 -13.57
N LYS A 121 -4.40 -20.90 -13.42
CA LYS A 121 -5.85 -20.72 -13.24
C LYS A 121 -6.15 -19.96 -11.95
N VAL A 122 -5.63 -20.43 -10.81
CA VAL A 122 -5.80 -19.78 -9.50
C VAL A 122 -5.34 -18.32 -9.55
N ARG A 123 -4.14 -18.05 -10.08
CA ARG A 123 -3.65 -16.66 -10.21
C ARG A 123 -4.54 -15.80 -11.10
N ARG A 124 -5.05 -16.34 -12.20
CA ARG A 124 -5.93 -15.58 -13.10
C ARG A 124 -7.22 -15.20 -12.38
N GLU A 125 -7.81 -16.13 -11.63
CA GLU A 125 -9.02 -15.89 -10.84
C GLU A 125 -8.77 -14.85 -9.74
N GLU A 126 -7.67 -14.95 -8.99
CA GLU A 126 -7.27 -13.99 -7.97
C GLU A 126 -6.99 -12.59 -8.55
N GLN A 127 -6.27 -12.53 -9.67
CA GLN A 127 -5.99 -11.28 -10.38
C GLN A 127 -7.28 -10.63 -10.88
N GLN A 128 -8.21 -11.40 -11.44
CA GLN A 128 -9.52 -10.90 -11.87
C GLN A 128 -10.36 -10.39 -10.69
N ALA A 129 -10.40 -11.14 -9.59
CA ALA A 129 -11.12 -10.72 -8.38
C ALA A 129 -10.53 -9.42 -7.80
N ARG A 130 -9.20 -9.31 -7.77
CA ARG A 130 -8.49 -8.09 -7.35
C ARG A 130 -8.76 -6.93 -8.29
N ALA A 131 -8.71 -7.16 -9.61
CA ALA A 131 -8.98 -6.14 -10.62
C ALA A 131 -10.41 -5.61 -10.50
N ARG A 132 -11.40 -6.48 -10.30
CA ARG A 132 -12.80 -6.06 -10.07
C ARG A 132 -12.95 -5.18 -8.83
N ARG A 133 -12.31 -5.56 -7.71
CA ARG A 133 -12.35 -4.75 -6.48
C ARG A 133 -11.66 -3.40 -6.66
N ALA A 134 -10.51 -3.38 -7.32
CA ALA A 134 -9.76 -2.16 -7.60
C ALA A 134 -10.56 -1.22 -8.51
N GLN A 135 -11.15 -1.75 -9.59
CA GLN A 135 -12.00 -0.97 -10.50
C GLN A 135 -13.20 -0.38 -9.77
N HIS A 136 -13.88 -1.17 -8.93
CA HIS A 136 -15.01 -0.66 -8.16
C HIS A 136 -14.60 0.49 -7.22
N ALA A 137 -13.48 0.37 -6.52
CA ALA A 137 -12.96 1.42 -5.65
C ALA A 137 -12.58 2.69 -6.45
N GLU A 138 -11.97 2.51 -7.62
CA GLU A 138 -11.65 3.61 -8.54
C GLU A 138 -12.91 4.31 -9.04
N ASP A 139 -13.92 3.56 -9.49
CA ASP A 139 -15.19 4.10 -9.97
C ASP A 139 -15.88 4.95 -8.89
N GLU A 140 -15.91 4.46 -7.64
CA GLU A 140 -16.46 5.20 -6.50
C GLU A 140 -15.69 6.49 -6.22
N PHE A 141 -14.36 6.43 -6.28
CA PHE A 141 -13.49 7.59 -6.08
C PHE A 141 -13.65 8.63 -7.19
N VAL A 142 -13.64 8.21 -8.45
CA VAL A 142 -13.87 9.06 -9.63
C VAL A 142 -15.27 9.68 -9.56
N ALA A 143 -16.29 8.92 -9.17
CA ALA A 143 -17.65 9.44 -8.99
C ALA A 143 -17.70 10.51 -7.86
N ALA A 144 -16.91 10.36 -6.80
CA ALA A 144 -16.79 11.39 -5.77
C ALA A 144 -16.19 12.69 -6.32
N ILE A 145 -15.11 12.60 -7.11
CA ILE A 145 -14.49 13.77 -7.76
C ILE A 145 -15.45 14.40 -8.77
N ARG A 146 -16.09 13.61 -9.63
CA ARG A 146 -17.04 14.11 -10.65
C ARG A 146 -18.18 14.93 -10.05
N ARG A 147 -18.68 14.54 -8.89
CA ARG A 147 -19.72 15.31 -8.19
C ARG A 147 -19.23 16.68 -7.70
N PHE A 148 -17.93 16.82 -7.44
CA PHE A 148 -17.30 18.10 -7.06
C PHE A 148 -16.88 18.92 -8.29
N GLN A 149 -16.31 18.27 -9.31
CA GLN A 149 -15.84 18.91 -10.54
C GLN A 149 -16.49 18.24 -11.76
N PRO A 150 -17.73 18.59 -12.13
CA PRO A 150 -18.49 17.90 -13.20
C PRO A 150 -17.82 17.96 -14.57
N ALA A 151 -17.01 19.00 -14.81
CA ALA A 151 -16.32 19.19 -16.07
C ALA A 151 -15.12 18.23 -16.27
N MET A 152 -14.70 17.49 -15.24
CA MET A 152 -13.61 16.52 -15.34
C MET A 152 -13.89 15.40 -16.33
N LEU A 153 -12.82 14.88 -16.92
CA LEU A 153 -12.84 13.75 -17.85
C LEU A 153 -12.33 12.51 -17.14
N ASP A 154 -13.14 11.46 -17.14
CA ASP A 154 -12.66 10.13 -16.75
C ASP A 154 -11.89 9.46 -17.90
N GLU A 155 -11.29 8.31 -17.60
CA GLU A 155 -10.51 7.55 -18.56
C GLU A 155 -11.31 7.21 -19.84
N ALA A 156 -12.58 6.83 -19.71
CA ALA A 156 -13.44 6.47 -20.83
C ALA A 156 -13.79 7.67 -21.73
N GLN A 157 -13.95 8.86 -21.16
CA GLN A 157 -14.14 10.11 -21.90
C GLN A 157 -12.85 10.55 -22.60
N GLN A 158 -11.70 10.42 -21.92
CA GLN A 158 -10.40 10.75 -22.50
C GLN A 158 -10.10 9.89 -23.75
N ARG A 159 -10.28 8.57 -23.65
CA ARG A 159 -10.12 7.62 -24.78
C ARG A 159 -11.02 7.94 -25.98
N ARG A 160 -12.21 8.52 -25.76
CA ARG A 160 -13.16 8.89 -26.81
C ARG A 160 -12.79 10.21 -27.49
N ARG A 161 -12.29 11.18 -26.73
CA ARG A 161 -12.02 12.55 -27.21
C ARG A 161 -10.67 12.69 -27.93
N ALA A 162 -9.69 11.90 -27.53
CA ALA A 162 -8.39 11.86 -28.15
C ALA A 162 -7.91 10.41 -28.15
N ALA A 163 -7.12 10.03 -29.15
CA ALA A 163 -6.16 8.96 -29.00
C ALA A 163 -5.07 9.39 -27.99
N SER A 164 -5.48 9.74 -26.77
CA SER A 164 -4.61 10.26 -25.72
C SER A 164 -3.57 9.20 -25.43
N VAL A 165 -2.31 9.59 -25.62
CA VAL A 165 -1.13 8.76 -25.43
C VAL A 165 -1.01 8.27 -23.96
N ALA A 166 -1.70 8.95 -23.05
CA ALA A 166 -1.81 8.68 -21.63
C ALA A 166 -3.21 9.06 -21.13
N THR A 167 -3.78 8.24 -20.25
CA THR A 167 -5.13 8.44 -19.69
C THR A 167 -5.10 8.28 -18.18
N PRO A 168 -4.79 9.34 -17.40
CA PRO A 168 -5.00 9.31 -15.95
C PRO A 168 -6.48 9.04 -15.63
N ASP A 169 -6.78 8.51 -14.45
CA ASP A 169 -8.16 8.19 -14.05
C ASP A 169 -9.07 9.42 -14.07
N VAL A 170 -8.52 10.58 -13.71
CA VAL A 170 -9.17 11.88 -13.83
C VAL A 170 -8.24 12.88 -14.52
N LEU A 171 -8.80 13.61 -15.50
CA LEU A 171 -8.18 14.77 -16.13
C LEU A 171 -9.11 15.97 -16.01
N PHE A 172 -8.64 17.05 -15.40
CA PHE A 172 -9.39 18.31 -15.34
C PHE A 172 -9.31 19.04 -16.69
N PRO A 173 -10.25 19.94 -17.03
CA PRO A 173 -10.17 20.77 -18.25
C PRO A 173 -9.27 21.98 -18.13
N GLU A 174 -9.02 22.49 -16.92
CA GLU A 174 -7.96 23.47 -16.60
C GLU A 174 -7.24 23.09 -15.28
N PRO A 175 -6.06 23.64 -14.97
CA PRO A 175 -5.45 23.51 -13.65
C PRO A 175 -6.46 23.88 -12.56
N THR A 176 -6.70 22.97 -11.62
CA THR A 176 -7.78 23.05 -10.62
C THR A 176 -7.20 22.86 -9.22
N GLU A 177 -7.57 23.72 -8.28
CA GLU A 177 -7.28 23.52 -6.86
C GLU A 177 -8.00 22.27 -6.33
N PHE A 178 -7.23 21.26 -5.96
CA PHE A 178 -7.73 19.96 -5.54
C PHE A 178 -6.97 19.45 -4.32
N ALA A 179 -7.69 19.25 -3.21
CA ALA A 179 -7.09 18.84 -1.93
C ALA A 179 -5.94 19.74 -1.44
N GLY A 180 -6.03 21.05 -1.75
CA GLY A 180 -5.05 22.07 -1.37
C GLY A 180 -3.80 22.11 -2.25
N GLU A 181 -3.86 21.51 -3.44
CA GLU A 181 -2.79 21.53 -4.44
C GLU A 181 -3.37 21.83 -5.82
N THR A 182 -2.65 22.60 -6.64
CA THR A 182 -3.04 22.81 -8.04
C THR A 182 -2.78 21.53 -8.84
N CYS A 183 -3.83 20.95 -9.44
CA CYS A 183 -3.75 19.68 -10.18
C CYS A 183 -4.41 19.80 -11.56
N ARG A 184 -3.80 19.17 -12.57
CA ARG A 184 -4.39 18.91 -13.89
C ARG A 184 -4.94 17.49 -14.02
N TRP A 185 -4.36 16.54 -13.28
CA TRP A 185 -4.72 15.13 -13.34
C TRP A 185 -4.69 14.48 -11.95
N VAL A 186 -5.47 13.41 -11.79
CA VAL A 186 -5.47 12.53 -10.62
C VAL A 186 -5.38 11.08 -11.07
N GLU A 187 -4.48 10.32 -10.44
CA GLU A 187 -4.37 8.87 -10.58
C GLU A 187 -4.68 8.21 -9.23
N TYR A 188 -5.47 7.16 -9.22
CA TYR A 188 -5.92 6.46 -8.03
C TYR A 188 -5.30 5.05 -7.96
N LYS A 189 -5.00 4.60 -6.75
CA LYS A 189 -4.45 3.27 -6.49
C LYS A 189 -5.14 2.63 -5.27
N ASP A 190 -5.89 1.55 -5.52
CA ASP A 190 -6.46 0.69 -4.47
C ASP A 190 -5.40 -0.21 -3.81
N MET A 191 -4.45 0.42 -3.12
CA MET A 191 -3.38 -0.24 -2.36
C MET A 191 -2.70 0.71 -1.38
N PHE A 192 -1.79 0.17 -0.58
CA PHE A 192 -0.79 0.94 0.17
C PHE A 192 0.47 1.11 -0.67
N GLY A 193 0.96 2.35 -0.82
CA GLY A 193 2.18 2.64 -1.58
C GLY A 193 3.44 2.57 -0.72
N PHE A 194 4.41 1.71 -1.03
CA PHE A 194 5.69 1.64 -0.29
C PHE A 194 6.87 1.30 -1.20
N LYS A 195 8.08 1.74 -0.82
CA LYS A 195 9.28 1.74 -1.67
C LYS A 195 9.86 0.35 -1.90
N ALA A 196 9.69 -0.55 -0.94
CA ALA A 196 10.27 -1.89 -0.98
C ALA A 196 9.58 -2.86 -1.98
N ASN A 197 8.61 -2.38 -2.76
CA ASN A 197 8.00 -3.12 -3.87
C ASN A 197 8.53 -2.60 -5.22
N PRO A 198 9.75 -3.01 -5.66
CA PRO A 198 10.49 -2.33 -6.72
C PRO A 198 9.76 -2.37 -8.08
N PHE A 199 9.14 -3.50 -8.42
CA PHE A 199 8.47 -3.69 -9.71
C PHE A 199 7.27 -2.75 -9.91
N VAL A 200 6.50 -2.52 -8.84
CA VAL A 200 5.33 -1.64 -8.88
C VAL A 200 5.76 -0.18 -8.81
N GLN A 201 6.73 0.14 -7.97
CA GLN A 201 7.18 1.52 -7.76
C GLN A 201 7.86 2.11 -8.99
N ALA A 202 8.69 1.34 -9.71
CA ALA A 202 9.34 1.83 -10.92
C ALA A 202 8.30 2.26 -11.98
N LYS A 203 7.30 1.40 -12.22
CA LYS A 203 6.22 1.67 -13.19
C LYS A 203 5.37 2.88 -12.79
N ILE A 204 5.00 3.00 -11.51
CA ILE A 204 4.23 4.15 -11.03
C ILE A 204 5.03 5.45 -11.19
N ARG A 205 6.33 5.46 -10.83
CA ARG A 205 7.17 6.64 -11.00
C ARG A 205 7.29 7.07 -12.46
N GLU A 206 7.42 6.13 -13.38
CA GLU A 206 7.43 6.40 -14.82
C GLU A 206 6.09 6.96 -15.31
N GLN A 207 4.97 6.35 -14.90
CA GLN A 207 3.62 6.83 -15.19
C GLN A 207 3.43 8.28 -14.71
N CYS A 208 3.77 8.57 -13.45
CA CYS A 208 3.64 9.92 -12.88
C CYS A 208 4.51 10.95 -13.61
N ARG A 209 5.75 10.61 -13.96
CA ARG A 209 6.62 11.52 -14.74
C ARG A 209 6.03 11.82 -16.11
N ARG A 210 5.49 10.80 -16.78
CA ARG A 210 4.84 10.96 -18.09
C ARG A 210 3.64 11.89 -17.99
N TYR A 211 2.77 11.70 -17.00
CA TYR A 211 1.61 12.57 -16.81
C TYR A 211 2.02 14.00 -16.43
N ALA A 212 2.99 14.15 -15.54
CA ALA A 212 3.52 15.45 -15.17
C ALA A 212 4.07 16.21 -16.39
N SER A 213 4.79 15.50 -17.27
CA SER A 213 5.32 16.08 -18.51
C SER A 213 4.25 16.43 -19.54
N LEU A 214 3.15 15.67 -19.62
CA LEU A 214 2.11 15.87 -20.63
C LEU A 214 1.04 16.89 -20.20
N PHE A 215 0.69 16.88 -18.92
CA PHE A 215 -0.46 17.59 -18.39
C PHE A 215 -0.09 18.66 -17.35
N GLY A 216 1.15 18.68 -16.87
CA GLY A 216 1.57 19.55 -15.78
C GLY A 216 1.29 18.92 -14.40
N PRO A 217 1.15 19.74 -13.34
CA PRO A 217 1.01 19.25 -11.97
C PRO A 217 -0.15 18.28 -11.79
N GLY A 218 -0.03 17.35 -10.85
CA GLY A 218 -1.10 16.40 -10.56
C GLY A 218 -0.88 15.61 -9.28
N MET A 219 -1.80 14.68 -9.01
CA MET A 219 -1.86 13.96 -7.75
C MET A 219 -2.01 12.47 -7.98
N ILE A 220 -1.27 11.66 -7.22
CA ILE A 220 -1.59 10.25 -7.04
C ILE A 220 -2.22 10.02 -5.66
N VAL A 221 -3.28 9.22 -5.63
CA VAL A 221 -4.07 8.97 -4.43
C VAL A 221 -4.04 7.49 -4.10
N TYR A 222 -3.52 7.14 -2.93
CA TYR A 222 -3.51 5.76 -2.44
C TYR A 222 -4.63 5.54 -1.43
N ARG A 223 -5.43 4.48 -1.62
CA ARG A 223 -6.54 4.13 -0.71
C ARG A 223 -6.10 4.01 0.74
N LEU A 224 -5.06 3.22 0.98
CA LEU A 224 -4.58 2.91 2.33
C LEU A 224 -3.51 3.89 2.84
N GLY A 225 -3.08 4.83 1.99
CA GLY A 225 -1.95 5.73 2.23
C GLY A 225 -0.63 5.21 1.67
N PHE A 226 0.47 5.79 2.14
CA PHE A 226 1.78 5.60 1.51
C PHE A 226 2.96 5.74 2.50
N GLU A 227 4.11 5.22 2.11
CA GLU A 227 5.41 5.43 2.76
C GLU A 227 5.89 6.86 2.54
N THR A 228 6.40 7.51 3.59
CA THR A 228 6.94 8.87 3.50
C THR A 228 7.98 9.00 2.38
N GLY A 229 7.81 10.01 1.53
CA GLY A 229 8.68 10.28 0.39
C GLY A 229 8.61 9.23 -0.73
N LEU A 230 7.50 8.49 -0.87
CA LEU A 230 7.31 7.45 -1.88
C LEU A 230 7.71 7.90 -3.30
N LEU A 231 7.13 9.02 -3.74
CA LEU A 231 7.40 9.63 -5.05
C LEU A 231 8.31 10.86 -4.95
N GLY A 232 9.13 10.94 -3.89
CA GLY A 232 10.10 12.03 -3.74
C GLY A 232 10.92 12.25 -5.01
N GLY A 233 11.05 13.52 -5.40
CA GLY A 233 11.82 13.96 -6.56
C GLY A 233 11.09 13.94 -7.90
N ILE A 234 9.75 13.85 -7.93
CA ILE A 234 8.97 14.14 -9.15
C ILE A 234 8.29 15.50 -8.94
N GLU A 235 8.79 16.52 -9.63
CA GLU A 235 8.26 17.88 -9.55
C GLU A 235 6.80 17.94 -10.01
N GLY A 236 5.98 18.73 -9.30
CA GLY A 236 4.56 18.88 -9.59
C GLY A 236 3.70 17.65 -9.30
N VAL A 237 4.23 16.57 -8.71
CA VAL A 237 3.45 15.38 -8.36
C VAL A 237 3.26 15.26 -6.85
N HIS A 238 2.01 15.39 -6.45
CA HIS A 238 1.58 15.27 -5.06
C HIS A 238 1.13 13.83 -4.77
N VAL A 239 1.35 13.38 -3.53
CA VAL A 239 0.89 12.06 -3.05
C VAL A 239 -0.09 12.29 -1.92
N ALA A 240 -1.28 11.70 -2.02
CA ALA A 240 -2.31 11.79 -1.01
C ALA A 240 -2.86 10.41 -0.62
N ARG A 241 -3.52 10.38 0.53
CA ARG A 241 -4.34 9.24 0.95
C ARG A 241 -5.80 9.58 0.66
N GLU A 242 -6.54 8.61 0.15
CA GLU A 242 -7.94 8.76 -0.26
C GLU A 242 -8.80 9.42 0.84
N ARG A 243 -8.63 8.99 2.10
CA ARG A 243 -9.38 9.53 3.24
C ARG A 243 -9.32 11.05 3.31
N GLU A 244 -8.14 11.64 3.21
CA GLU A 244 -7.96 13.10 3.29
C GLU A 244 -8.56 13.83 2.08
N VAL A 245 -8.45 13.23 0.89
CA VAL A 245 -9.07 13.76 -0.33
C VAL A 245 -10.59 13.74 -0.21
N CYS A 246 -11.18 12.63 0.24
CA CYS A 246 -12.63 12.51 0.44
C CYS A 246 -13.14 13.47 1.51
N LEU A 247 -12.42 13.66 2.62
CA LEU A 247 -12.75 14.66 3.64
C LEU A 247 -12.67 16.08 3.10
N TRP A 248 -11.71 16.36 2.22
CA TRP A 248 -11.62 17.66 1.55
C TRP A 248 -12.80 17.88 0.60
N ILE A 249 -13.11 16.91 -0.28
CA ILE A 249 -14.28 16.95 -1.19
C ILE A 249 -15.57 17.15 -0.39
N GLY A 250 -15.74 16.43 0.73
CA GLY A 250 -16.91 16.54 1.59
C GLY A 250 -17.08 17.94 2.18
N ARG A 251 -15.99 18.59 2.59
CA ARG A 251 -16.02 19.97 3.12
C ARG A 251 -16.40 21.01 2.07
N GLN A 252 -16.01 20.82 0.81
CA GLN A 252 -16.40 21.71 -0.28
C GLN A 252 -17.91 21.69 -0.60
N ARG A 253 -18.66 20.73 -0.04
CA ARG A 253 -20.12 20.63 -0.20
C ARG A 253 -20.92 21.39 0.86
N CYS A 254 -20.27 21.86 1.91
CA CYS A 254 -20.91 22.58 3.03
C CYS A 254 -20.82 24.10 2.89
N ILE A 255 -20.34 24.59 1.75
CA ILE A 255 -20.30 26.00 1.34
C ILE A 255 -21.23 26.13 0.13
#